data_AF-A0A0D0A060-F1
#
_entry.id   AF-A0A0D0A060-F1
#
_cell.length_a   1.000
_cell.length_b   1.000
_cell.length_c   1.000
_cell.angle_alpha   90.00
_cell.angle_beta   90.00
_cell.angle_gamma   90.00
#
_symmetry.space_group_name_H-M   'P 1'
#
loop_
_entity.id
_entity.type
_entity.pdbx_description
1 polymer ?
#
loop_
_entity_poly.entity_id
_entity_poly.type
_entity_poly.pdbx_seq_one_letter_code
_entity_poly.pdbx_strand_id
1 'polypeptide(L)'
;MECYQAVVSRDPAERSPLLHDMYRLILTGIMHEESSLHPPKLRLTKLARFRSVMGQILGTTEPLPLASLNAMRDHFPEKEDKFDVMLMVKYMGSLLSGTTNADSPIRPLHASFRDFLTNERSSREFFIDLSKAQRNLAFASLRVMEHGLRFNICDLKSSYLPNSEDPGLQERIKKCILPHLSYSSRFWTSHVHTTAFDKELVNEVKLLFGHERLFFWLEVLALINALSGAVPALSLIPQWLKGHPEFKDVSSTAMDVQSFIQVFGGTILHSTPHLYVSALPFLPANSPLSKHLSARFPNTLHVASGRIMNWPVAQAVLFGHTSSVSSVSFSPDGTRILTGSWDNTVRLWDAGTGEPVGEPLRGHTDSV
;
A
#
# COMPACT_ATOMS: atom_id res chain seq x y z
N MET A 1 -3.60 31.72 -27.93
CA MET A 1 -2.78 31.80 -29.17
C MET A 1 -1.38 32.35 -28.89
N GLU A 2 -1.23 33.40 -28.07
CA GLU A 2 0.06 34.02 -27.77
C GLU A 2 1.09 33.07 -27.11
N CYS A 3 0.64 32.24 -26.15
CA CYS A 3 1.49 31.27 -25.48
C CYS A 3 2.06 30.19 -26.43
N TYR A 4 1.30 29.81 -27.45
CA TYR A 4 1.73 28.84 -28.46
C TYR A 4 2.75 29.46 -29.42
N GLN A 5 2.50 30.69 -29.88
CA GLN A 5 3.44 31.43 -30.73
C GLN A 5 4.78 31.68 -30.02
N ALA A 6 4.77 32.02 -28.73
CA ALA A 6 5.99 32.26 -27.94
C ALA A 6 6.89 31.03 -27.78
N VAL A 7 6.32 29.81 -27.83
CA VAL A 7 7.07 28.55 -27.75
C VAL A 7 7.57 28.12 -29.13
N VAL A 8 6.75 28.29 -30.17
CA VAL A 8 7.05 27.83 -31.54
C VAL A 8 8.02 28.77 -32.27
N SER A 9 8.13 30.04 -31.87
CA SER A 9 9.02 31.03 -32.49
C SER A 9 10.51 30.88 -32.12
N ARG A 10 10.90 29.87 -31.32
CA ARG A 10 12.28 29.65 -30.89
C ARG A 10 13.09 28.79 -31.87
N ASP A 11 14.41 29.02 -31.88
CA ASP A 11 15.37 28.36 -32.76
C ASP A 11 15.33 26.81 -32.61
N PRO A 12 15.26 26.05 -33.72
CA PRO A 12 15.37 24.59 -33.74
C PRO A 12 16.49 23.96 -32.91
N ALA A 13 17.66 24.60 -32.82
CA ALA A 13 18.80 24.09 -32.07
C ALA A 13 18.62 24.19 -30.53
N GLU A 14 17.69 25.04 -30.06
CA GLU A 14 17.35 25.21 -28.65
C GLU A 14 16.18 24.32 -28.20
N ARG A 15 15.70 23.38 -29.05
CA ARG A 15 14.42 22.68 -28.85
C ARG A 15 14.40 21.52 -27.84
N SER A 16 15.51 21.22 -27.18
CA SER A 16 15.57 20.13 -26.19
C SER A 16 14.75 20.34 -24.89
N PRO A 17 14.32 21.56 -24.49
CA PRO A 17 13.39 21.75 -23.38
C PRO A 17 12.01 22.29 -23.80
N LEU A 18 11.59 22.21 -25.07
CA LEU A 18 10.28 22.73 -25.51
C LEU A 18 9.13 22.22 -24.63
N LEU A 19 9.19 20.94 -24.27
CA LEU A 19 8.17 20.30 -23.43
C LEU A 19 8.20 20.83 -21.98
N HIS A 20 9.39 21.04 -21.41
CA HIS A 20 9.55 21.62 -20.08
C HIS A 20 9.10 23.08 -20.03
N ASP A 21 9.40 23.85 -21.08
CA ASP A 21 8.94 25.24 -21.20
C ASP A 21 7.43 25.31 -21.38
N MET A 22 6.83 24.37 -22.12
CA MET A 22 5.38 24.24 -22.21
C MET A 22 4.75 23.95 -20.84
N TYR A 23 5.32 23.03 -20.06
CA TYR A 23 4.85 22.77 -18.69
C TYR A 23 4.98 23.99 -17.78
N ARG A 24 6.14 24.67 -17.79
CA ARG A 24 6.33 25.91 -17.00
C ARG A 24 5.33 26.98 -17.38
N LEU A 25 5.06 27.15 -18.67
CA LEU A 25 4.15 28.17 -19.16
C LEU A 25 2.71 27.86 -18.75
N ILE A 26 2.26 26.60 -18.86
CA ILE A 26 0.93 26.17 -18.39
C ILE A 26 0.81 26.38 -16.89
N LEU A 27 1.79 25.93 -16.10
CA LEU A 27 1.75 26.06 -14.63
C LEU A 27 1.79 27.53 -14.20
N THR A 28 2.62 28.36 -14.83
CA THR A 28 2.63 29.81 -14.58
C THR A 28 1.25 30.42 -14.87
N GLY A 29 0.61 30.05 -15.98
CA GLY A 29 -0.75 30.49 -16.30
C GLY A 29 -1.76 30.15 -15.20
N ILE A 30 -1.77 28.89 -14.75
CA ILE A 30 -2.65 28.40 -13.68
C ILE A 30 -2.42 29.15 -12.35
N MET A 31 -1.16 29.53 -12.05
CA MET A 31 -0.84 30.24 -10.79
C MET A 31 -1.22 31.72 -10.81
N HIS A 32 -1.36 32.34 -11.99
CA HIS A 32 -1.55 33.79 -12.16
C HIS A 32 -3.03 34.23 -12.29
N GLU A 33 -4.00 33.32 -12.33
CA GLU A 33 -5.43 33.62 -12.59
C GLU A 33 -6.21 34.38 -11.49
N GLU A 34 -5.58 34.91 -10.42
CA GLU A 34 -6.30 35.76 -9.45
C GLU A 34 -5.68 37.15 -9.29
N SER A 35 -6.53 38.13 -9.59
CA SER A 35 -6.32 39.57 -9.65
C SER A 35 -5.58 40.18 -8.45
N SER A 36 -4.63 41.05 -8.80
CA SER A 36 -4.14 42.22 -8.07
C SER A 36 -4.88 42.58 -6.77
N LEU A 37 -4.33 42.19 -5.62
CA LEU A 37 -4.25 43.13 -4.48
C LEU A 37 -3.20 42.75 -3.41
N HIS A 38 -2.72 41.49 -3.29
CA HIS A 38 -1.64 41.12 -2.34
C HIS A 38 -0.66 40.06 -2.92
N PRO A 39 0.39 40.45 -3.68
CA PRO A 39 1.06 39.54 -4.62
C PRO A 39 2.01 38.45 -4.06
N PRO A 40 2.90 38.65 -3.06
CA PRO A 40 3.94 37.65 -2.79
C PRO A 40 3.45 36.50 -1.90
N LYS A 41 2.74 36.82 -0.82
CA LYS A 41 2.34 35.83 0.20
C LYS A 41 1.32 34.84 -0.34
N LEU A 42 0.32 35.32 -1.11
CA LEU A 42 -0.70 34.46 -1.71
C LEU A 42 -0.09 33.50 -2.74
N ARG A 43 0.84 33.97 -3.58
CA ARG A 43 1.56 33.13 -4.54
C ARG A 43 2.36 32.03 -3.85
N LEU A 44 3.09 32.37 -2.78
CA LEU A 44 3.84 31.38 -2.00
C LEU A 44 2.94 30.31 -1.39
N THR A 45 1.77 30.71 -0.86
CA THR A 45 0.79 29.74 -0.34
C THR A 45 0.23 28.84 -1.46
N LYS A 46 -0.14 29.40 -2.62
CA LYS A 46 -0.60 28.59 -3.77
C LYS A 46 0.47 27.61 -4.23
N LEU A 47 1.72 28.06 -4.33
CA LEU A 47 2.84 27.20 -4.74
C LEU A 47 3.11 26.09 -3.72
N ALA A 48 3.03 26.38 -2.42
CA ALA A 48 3.14 25.36 -1.37
C ALA A 48 2.03 24.31 -1.47
N ARG A 49 0.77 24.74 -1.69
CA ARG A 49 -0.36 23.84 -1.90
C ARG A 49 -0.21 22.98 -3.15
N PHE A 50 0.23 23.59 -4.26
CA PHE A 50 0.54 22.87 -5.49
C PHE A 50 1.58 21.79 -5.25
N ARG A 51 2.69 22.13 -4.58
CA ARG A 51 3.76 21.17 -4.29
C ARG A 51 3.27 20.03 -3.41
N SER A 52 2.43 20.33 -2.42
CA SER A 52 1.82 19.34 -1.54
C SER A 52 0.86 18.40 -2.28
N VAL A 53 0.00 18.94 -3.16
CA VAL A 53 -0.96 18.14 -3.96
C VAL A 53 -0.23 17.28 -4.98
N MET A 54 0.69 17.86 -5.75
CA MET A 54 1.47 17.11 -6.73
C MET A 54 2.39 16.10 -6.06
N GLY A 55 2.95 16.43 -4.90
CA GLY A 55 3.68 15.48 -4.05
C GLY A 55 2.83 14.25 -3.72
N GLN A 56 1.58 14.45 -3.28
CA GLN A 56 0.67 13.35 -3.00
C GLN A 56 0.37 12.52 -4.26
N ILE A 57 -0.04 13.16 -5.37
CA ILE A 57 -0.42 12.47 -6.62
C ILE A 57 0.76 11.67 -7.21
N LEU A 58 1.97 12.23 -7.17
CA LEU A 58 3.18 11.56 -7.68
C LEU A 58 3.76 10.56 -6.68
N GLY A 59 3.52 10.76 -5.39
CA GLY A 59 4.03 9.91 -4.32
C GLY A 59 3.23 8.63 -4.12
N THR A 60 1.96 8.60 -4.53
CA THR A 60 1.14 7.38 -4.43
C THR A 60 1.64 6.28 -5.36
N THR A 61 1.72 5.05 -4.86
CA THR A 61 2.19 3.86 -5.59
C THR A 61 1.26 3.49 -6.74
N GLU A 62 -0.03 3.75 -6.57
CA GLU A 62 -1.05 3.64 -7.61
C GLU A 62 -1.90 4.93 -7.65
N PRO A 63 -2.38 5.34 -8.83
CA PRO A 63 -3.26 6.50 -8.96
C PRO A 63 -4.56 6.35 -8.17
N LEU A 64 -4.95 7.39 -7.42
CA LEU A 64 -6.16 7.40 -6.61
C LEU A 64 -7.20 8.39 -7.14
N PRO A 65 -8.51 8.10 -6.99
CA PRO A 65 -9.56 9.06 -7.28
C PRO A 65 -9.51 10.23 -6.30
N LEU A 66 -10.08 11.36 -6.72
CA LEU A 66 -10.11 12.60 -5.95
C LEU A 66 -10.60 12.40 -4.51
N ALA A 67 -11.71 11.68 -4.33
CA ALA A 67 -12.30 11.44 -3.02
C ALA A 67 -11.32 10.71 -2.07
N SER A 68 -10.54 9.77 -2.60
CA SER A 68 -9.50 9.06 -1.85
C SER A 68 -8.31 9.94 -1.52
N LEU A 69 -7.89 10.80 -2.45
CA LEU A 69 -6.82 11.78 -2.18
C LEU A 69 -7.24 12.76 -1.08
N ASN A 70 -8.48 13.26 -1.10
CA ASN A 70 -9.02 14.12 -0.05
C ASN A 70 -9.12 13.40 1.30
N ALA A 71 -9.69 12.18 1.31
CA ALA A 71 -9.78 11.38 2.53
C ALA A 71 -8.40 11.12 3.17
N MET A 72 -7.38 10.79 2.37
CA MET A 72 -6.01 10.65 2.89
C MET A 72 -5.43 11.99 3.37
N ARG A 73 -5.72 13.09 2.67
CA ARG A 73 -5.19 14.43 2.96
C ARG A 73 -5.67 14.96 4.32
N ASP A 74 -6.89 14.64 4.72
CA ASP A 74 -7.42 15.01 6.05
C ASP A 74 -6.59 14.41 7.22
N HIS A 75 -5.85 13.35 6.94
CA HIS A 75 -4.97 12.67 7.90
C HIS A 75 -3.50 13.08 7.82
N PHE A 76 -3.14 14.07 6.99
CA PHE A 76 -1.77 14.57 6.94
C PHE A 76 -1.32 15.13 8.30
N PRO A 77 0.00 15.07 8.60
CA PRO A 77 0.52 15.53 9.89
C PRO A 77 0.38 17.04 10.07
N GLU A 78 0.68 17.82 9.05
CA GLU A 78 0.59 19.28 9.09
C GLU A 78 -0.83 19.76 8.84
N LYS A 79 -1.33 20.70 9.66
CA LYS A 79 -2.70 21.23 9.52
C LYS A 79 -2.85 22.06 8.25
N GLU A 80 -1.79 22.71 7.81
CA GLU A 80 -1.74 23.56 6.62
C GLU A 80 -1.91 22.76 5.33
N ASP A 81 -1.66 21.45 5.39
CA ASP A 81 -1.81 20.53 4.26
C ASP A 81 -3.24 19.93 4.13
N LYS A 82 -4.13 20.22 5.10
CA LYS A 82 -5.52 19.73 5.13
C LYS A 82 -6.46 20.69 4.39
N PHE A 83 -6.57 20.49 3.08
CA PHE A 83 -7.45 21.25 2.21
C PHE A 83 -7.89 20.40 1.02
N ASP A 84 -8.97 20.81 0.35
CA ASP A 84 -9.49 20.09 -0.80
C ASP A 84 -8.52 20.12 -2.00
N VAL A 85 -8.14 18.94 -2.49
CA VAL A 85 -7.28 18.74 -3.67
C VAL A 85 -7.87 19.41 -4.91
N MET A 86 -9.21 19.52 -5.01
CA MET A 86 -9.89 20.20 -6.12
C MET A 86 -9.47 21.64 -6.31
N LEU A 87 -9.06 22.33 -5.25
CA LEU A 87 -8.59 23.70 -5.34
C LEU A 87 -7.43 23.85 -6.32
N MET A 88 -6.59 22.81 -6.46
CA MET A 88 -5.45 22.79 -7.37
C MET A 88 -5.76 22.07 -8.68
N VAL A 89 -6.33 20.86 -8.63
CA VAL A 89 -6.41 19.99 -9.82
C VAL A 89 -7.45 20.44 -10.84
N LYS A 90 -8.45 21.25 -10.46
CA LYS A 90 -9.54 21.67 -11.36
C LYS A 90 -9.06 22.44 -12.60
N TYR A 91 -7.94 23.15 -12.51
CA TYR A 91 -7.34 23.90 -13.62
C TYR A 91 -6.28 23.11 -14.40
N MET A 92 -6.03 21.86 -14.02
CA MET A 92 -4.92 21.04 -14.53
C MET A 92 -5.38 19.97 -15.53
N GLY A 93 -6.58 20.09 -16.12
CA GLY A 93 -7.12 19.08 -17.06
C GLY A 93 -6.29 18.85 -18.32
N SER A 94 -5.40 19.79 -18.69
CA SER A 94 -4.44 19.62 -19.78
C SER A 94 -3.17 18.83 -19.38
N LEU A 95 -2.97 18.61 -18.08
CA LEU A 95 -1.79 17.95 -17.50
C LEU A 95 -2.15 16.65 -16.78
N LEU A 96 -3.36 16.57 -16.23
CA LEU A 96 -3.85 15.49 -15.38
C LEU A 96 -5.14 14.90 -15.95
N SER A 97 -5.27 13.58 -15.85
CA SER A 97 -6.56 12.89 -15.98
C SER A 97 -7.32 12.89 -14.65
N GLY A 98 -8.61 12.54 -14.67
CA GLY A 98 -9.43 12.41 -13.46
C GLY A 98 -9.84 13.72 -12.79
N THR A 99 -9.65 14.86 -13.46
CA THR A 99 -9.98 16.19 -12.89
C THR A 99 -11.47 16.53 -12.95
N THR A 100 -12.24 15.87 -13.80
CA THR A 100 -13.67 16.13 -14.02
C THR A 100 -14.58 14.99 -13.58
N ASN A 101 -14.10 13.75 -13.63
CA ASN A 101 -14.85 12.56 -13.20
C ASN A 101 -14.34 12.09 -11.84
N ALA A 102 -15.22 12.10 -10.83
CA ALA A 102 -14.90 11.77 -9.44
C ALA A 102 -14.38 10.33 -9.25
N ASP A 103 -14.82 9.39 -10.10
CA ASP A 103 -14.43 7.98 -10.01
C ASP A 103 -13.13 7.69 -10.75
N SER A 104 -12.70 8.59 -11.64
CA SER A 104 -11.47 8.43 -12.40
C SER A 104 -10.25 8.80 -11.55
N PRO A 105 -9.20 7.96 -11.53
CA PRO A 105 -8.02 8.27 -10.75
C PRO A 105 -7.27 9.48 -11.31
N ILE A 106 -6.76 10.33 -10.42
CA ILE A 106 -5.96 11.49 -10.79
C ILE A 106 -4.53 11.05 -11.03
N ARG A 107 -4.02 11.32 -12.24
CA ARG A 107 -2.62 11.03 -12.63
C ARG A 107 -2.18 11.92 -13.79
N PRO A 108 -0.85 12.17 -13.92
CA PRO A 108 -0.28 12.79 -15.10
C PRO A 108 -0.73 12.12 -16.40
N LEU A 109 -1.09 12.92 -17.41
CA LEU A 109 -1.42 12.42 -18.74
C LEU A 109 -0.21 11.85 -19.48
N HIS A 110 0.99 12.32 -19.15
CA HIS A 110 2.24 11.88 -19.77
C HIS A 110 3.37 11.76 -18.74
N ALA A 111 4.22 10.74 -18.90
CA ALA A 111 5.30 10.42 -17.97
C ALA A 111 6.30 11.59 -17.79
N SER A 112 6.61 12.32 -18.87
CA SER A 112 7.53 13.48 -18.82
C SER A 112 7.06 14.60 -17.89
N PHE A 113 5.77 14.68 -17.54
CA PHE A 113 5.30 15.67 -16.58
C PHE A 113 5.77 15.34 -15.16
N ARG A 114 5.80 14.04 -14.81
CA ARG A 114 6.45 13.58 -13.57
C ARG A 114 7.93 13.92 -13.59
N ASP A 115 8.62 13.55 -14.67
CA ASP A 115 10.07 13.77 -14.80
C ASP A 115 10.45 15.25 -14.66
N PHE A 116 9.65 16.14 -15.26
CA PHE A 116 9.79 17.58 -15.12
C PHE A 116 9.66 18.03 -13.65
N LEU A 117 8.59 17.63 -12.97
CA LEU A 117 8.29 18.03 -11.59
C LEU A 117 9.29 17.47 -10.57
N THR A 118 9.89 16.30 -10.83
CA THR A 118 10.90 15.68 -9.96
C THR A 118 12.33 16.09 -10.29
N ASN A 119 12.54 17.00 -11.26
CA ASN A 119 13.85 17.52 -11.63
C ASN A 119 13.95 19.01 -11.25
N GLU A 120 14.74 19.32 -10.21
CA GLU A 120 14.86 20.68 -9.65
C GLU A 120 15.32 21.72 -10.67
N ARG A 121 16.30 21.37 -11.52
CA ARG A 121 16.83 22.26 -12.56
C ARG A 121 15.76 22.63 -13.58
N SER A 122 14.89 21.68 -13.91
CA SER A 122 13.84 21.84 -14.92
C SER A 122 12.61 22.55 -14.36
N SER A 123 12.07 22.11 -13.22
CA SER A 123 10.83 22.65 -12.67
C SER A 123 11.00 23.91 -11.84
N ARG A 124 12.20 24.20 -11.31
CA ARG A 124 12.50 25.39 -10.51
C ARG A 124 11.50 25.58 -9.36
N GLU A 125 10.67 26.62 -9.41
CA GLU A 125 9.67 26.90 -8.38
C GLU A 125 8.59 25.80 -8.28
N PHE A 126 8.39 24.99 -9.34
CA PHE A 126 7.42 23.89 -9.34
C PHE A 126 8.00 22.56 -8.86
N PHE A 127 9.26 22.52 -8.44
CA PHE A 127 9.91 21.29 -8.00
C PHE A 127 9.17 20.61 -6.84
N ILE A 128 9.05 19.29 -6.95
CA ILE A 128 8.39 18.41 -5.99
C ILE A 128 9.43 17.52 -5.33
N ASP A 129 9.64 17.76 -4.03
CA ASP A 129 10.39 16.86 -3.19
C ASP A 129 9.52 15.67 -2.79
N LEU A 130 9.75 14.53 -3.44
CA LEU A 130 9.00 13.30 -3.15
C LEU A 130 9.30 12.77 -1.74
N SER A 131 10.45 13.06 -1.13
CA SER A 131 10.76 12.55 0.22
C SER A 131 9.78 13.09 1.26
N LYS A 132 9.44 14.38 1.19
CA LYS A 132 8.40 15.00 2.02
C LYS A 132 7.01 14.40 1.75
N ALA A 133 6.71 14.10 0.48
CA ALA A 133 5.44 13.48 0.13
C ALA A 133 5.32 12.05 0.68
N GLN A 134 6.39 11.25 0.65
CA GLN A 134 6.42 9.89 1.22
C GLN A 134 6.13 9.92 2.73
N ARG A 135 6.73 10.88 3.46
CA ARG A 135 6.43 11.08 4.89
C ARG A 135 4.95 11.34 5.13
N ASN A 136 4.37 12.29 4.40
CA ASN A 136 2.94 12.63 4.55
C ASN A 136 2.02 11.45 4.21
N LEU A 137 2.35 10.68 3.16
CA LEU A 137 1.60 9.48 2.77
C LEU A 137 1.73 8.36 3.80
N ALA A 138 2.89 8.20 4.46
CA ALA A 138 3.07 7.23 5.53
C ALA A 138 2.15 7.52 6.72
N PHE A 139 2.16 8.76 7.23
CA PHE A 139 1.25 9.21 8.28
C PHE A 139 -0.22 9.08 7.87
N ALA A 140 -0.57 9.57 6.68
CA ALA A 140 -1.92 9.50 6.17
C ALA A 140 -2.42 8.06 6.12
N SER A 141 -1.61 7.13 5.62
CA SER A 141 -1.99 5.72 5.48
C SER A 141 -2.24 5.05 6.84
N LEU A 142 -1.33 5.26 7.80
CA LEU A 142 -1.48 4.72 9.16
C LEU A 142 -2.71 5.28 9.87
N ARG A 143 -2.97 6.58 9.73
CA ARG A 143 -4.12 7.25 10.35
C ARG A 143 -5.45 6.95 9.68
N VAL A 144 -5.47 6.78 8.36
CA VAL A 144 -6.65 6.26 7.63
C VAL A 144 -7.02 4.88 8.17
N MET A 145 -6.04 4.00 8.36
CA MET A 145 -6.27 2.68 8.94
C MET A 145 -6.74 2.77 10.41
N GLU A 146 -6.18 3.67 11.20
CA GLU A 146 -6.62 3.89 12.58
C GLU A 146 -8.13 4.17 12.71
N HIS A 147 -8.70 4.93 11.76
CA HIS A 147 -10.12 5.30 11.77
C HIS A 147 -11.01 4.35 10.96
N GLY A 148 -10.47 3.77 9.88
CA GLY A 148 -11.23 2.96 8.93
C GLY A 148 -11.31 1.47 9.26
N LEU A 149 -10.33 0.93 9.99
CA LEU A 149 -10.30 -0.49 10.36
C LEU A 149 -11.26 -0.78 11.51
N ARG A 150 -12.04 -1.85 11.37
CA ARG A 150 -12.95 -2.36 12.41
C ARG A 150 -13.17 -3.85 12.25
N PHE A 151 -13.58 -4.49 13.34
CA PHE A 151 -13.96 -5.90 13.35
C PHE A 151 -15.08 -6.19 12.34
N ASN A 152 -14.93 -7.29 11.59
CA ASN A 152 -15.93 -7.82 10.67
C ASN A 152 -16.46 -6.74 9.71
N ILE A 153 -15.56 -6.01 9.06
CA ILE A 153 -15.86 -4.80 8.28
C ILE A 153 -16.85 -5.06 7.13
N CYS A 154 -16.87 -6.28 6.60
CA CYS A 154 -17.75 -6.74 5.53
C CYS A 154 -18.90 -7.65 6.02
N ASP A 155 -19.15 -7.73 7.32
CA ASP A 155 -20.30 -8.46 7.90
C ASP A 155 -20.38 -9.93 7.44
N LEU A 156 -19.24 -10.63 7.51
CA LEU A 156 -19.11 -12.07 7.28
C LEU A 156 -20.00 -12.81 8.28
N LYS A 157 -20.90 -13.66 7.77
CA LYS A 157 -21.95 -14.29 8.58
C LYS A 157 -21.53 -15.61 9.22
N SER A 158 -20.52 -16.26 8.68
CA SER A 158 -20.12 -17.59 9.12
C SER A 158 -18.65 -17.84 8.84
N SER A 159 -18.00 -18.58 9.73
CA SER A 159 -16.69 -19.19 9.49
C SER A 159 -16.79 -20.56 8.80
N TYR A 160 -18.00 -21.11 8.64
CA TYR A 160 -18.20 -22.47 8.10
C TYR A 160 -18.01 -22.54 6.58
N LEU A 161 -18.39 -21.47 5.86
CA LEU A 161 -18.30 -21.40 4.41
C LEU A 161 -17.02 -20.68 3.99
N PRO A 162 -16.45 -21.03 2.82
CA PRO A 162 -15.37 -20.26 2.24
C PRO A 162 -15.88 -18.88 1.78
N ASN A 163 -14.96 -17.92 1.71
CA ASN A 163 -15.24 -16.57 1.23
C ASN A 163 -15.87 -16.56 -0.18
N SER A 164 -15.52 -17.54 -1.02
CA SER A 164 -16.05 -17.70 -2.38
C SER A 164 -17.53 -18.10 -2.43
N GLU A 165 -18.06 -18.66 -1.34
CA GLU A 165 -19.46 -19.09 -1.23
C GLU A 165 -20.34 -18.09 -0.48
N ASP A 166 -19.78 -16.99 0.04
CA ASP A 166 -20.55 -15.95 0.71
C ASP A 166 -21.29 -15.05 -0.31
N PRO A 167 -22.64 -15.10 -0.37
CA PRO A 167 -23.40 -14.34 -1.34
C PRO A 167 -23.26 -12.82 -1.13
N GLY A 168 -22.88 -12.11 -2.19
CA GLY A 168 -22.77 -10.65 -2.19
C GLY A 168 -21.56 -10.10 -1.43
N LEU A 169 -20.57 -10.96 -1.10
CA LEU A 169 -19.36 -10.53 -0.39
C LEU A 169 -18.58 -9.48 -1.19
N GLN A 170 -18.50 -9.62 -2.52
CA GLN A 170 -17.76 -8.68 -3.38
C GLN A 170 -18.37 -7.27 -3.35
N GLU A 171 -19.69 -7.16 -3.29
CA GLU A 171 -20.44 -5.91 -3.17
C GLU A 171 -20.21 -5.28 -1.80
N ARG A 172 -20.19 -6.09 -0.73
CA ARG A 172 -19.86 -5.62 0.62
C ARG A 172 -18.42 -5.14 0.71
N ILE A 173 -17.47 -5.85 0.11
CA ILE A 173 -16.06 -5.43 0.02
C ILE A 173 -15.96 -4.06 -0.65
N LYS A 174 -16.55 -3.89 -1.84
CA LYS A 174 -16.53 -2.61 -2.57
C LYS A 174 -17.17 -1.45 -1.78
N LYS A 175 -18.22 -1.73 -1.00
CA LYS A 175 -18.94 -0.72 -0.21
C LYS A 175 -18.20 -0.36 1.09
N CYS A 176 -17.63 -1.36 1.76
CA CYS A 176 -17.07 -1.20 3.10
C CYS A 176 -15.57 -0.85 3.09
N ILE A 177 -14.82 -1.34 2.10
CA ILE A 177 -13.37 -1.10 1.97
C ILE A 177 -13.14 -0.08 0.87
N LEU A 178 -13.19 1.20 1.25
CA LEU A 178 -13.03 2.33 0.32
C LEU A 178 -11.61 2.34 -0.29
N PRO A 179 -11.40 2.95 -1.48
CA PRO A 179 -10.12 2.84 -2.18
C PRO A 179 -8.92 3.38 -1.39
N HIS A 180 -9.09 4.46 -0.61
CA HIS A 180 -8.03 4.97 0.27
C HIS A 180 -7.69 4.02 1.43
N LEU A 181 -8.66 3.27 1.97
CA LEU A 181 -8.42 2.28 3.02
C LEU A 181 -7.71 1.05 2.44
N SER A 182 -8.14 0.57 1.27
CA SER A 182 -7.45 -0.48 0.52
C SER A 182 -5.99 -0.08 0.23
N TYR A 183 -5.80 1.12 -0.33
CA TYR A 183 -4.48 1.67 -0.62
C TYR A 183 -3.59 1.72 0.62
N SER A 184 -4.11 2.34 1.69
CA SER A 184 -3.37 2.50 2.95
C SER A 184 -2.98 1.16 3.55
N SER A 185 -3.88 0.17 3.48
CA SER A 185 -3.65 -1.19 3.98
C SER A 185 -2.54 -1.91 3.22
N ARG A 186 -2.37 -1.63 1.92
CA ARG A 186 -1.38 -2.30 1.06
C ARG A 186 -0.01 -1.62 1.03
N PHE A 187 0.04 -0.30 1.12
CA PHE A 187 1.26 0.45 0.77
C PHE A 187 1.90 1.25 1.91
N TRP A 188 1.31 1.29 3.11
CA TRP A 188 1.87 2.06 4.23
C TRP A 188 3.33 1.71 4.56
N THR A 189 3.71 0.43 4.50
CA THR A 189 5.08 -0.04 4.78
C THR A 189 6.10 0.51 3.80
N SER A 190 5.72 0.60 2.51
CA SER A 190 6.58 1.14 1.45
C SER A 190 6.82 2.64 1.68
N HIS A 191 5.78 3.38 2.05
CA HIS A 191 5.91 4.80 2.41
C HIS A 191 6.79 5.00 3.65
N VAL A 192 6.57 4.20 4.71
CA VAL A 192 7.40 4.24 5.91
C VAL A 192 8.87 3.98 5.58
N HIS A 193 9.16 2.92 4.83
CA HIS A 193 10.53 2.56 4.47
C HIS A 193 11.24 3.60 3.62
N THR A 194 10.52 4.26 2.70
CA THR A 194 11.09 5.31 1.84
C THR A 194 11.31 6.63 2.59
N THR A 195 10.63 6.80 3.73
CA THR A 195 10.77 8.00 4.57
C THR A 195 12.05 7.89 5.41
N ALA A 196 12.77 9.01 5.56
CA ALA A 196 13.87 9.08 6.53
C ALA A 196 13.38 8.70 7.94
N PHE A 197 14.27 8.20 8.80
CA PHE A 197 13.88 7.80 10.14
C PHE A 197 13.15 8.94 10.87
N ASP A 198 11.97 8.64 11.41
CA ASP A 198 11.11 9.59 12.12
C ASP A 198 10.45 8.88 13.31
N LYS A 199 10.78 9.35 14.51
CA LYS A 199 10.29 8.78 15.78
C LYS A 199 8.77 8.89 15.94
N GLU A 200 8.15 9.97 15.45
CA GLU A 200 6.69 10.12 15.50
C GLU A 200 6.02 9.06 14.62
N LEU A 201 6.61 8.79 13.45
CA LEU A 201 6.10 7.77 12.53
C LEU A 201 6.25 6.36 13.13
N VAL A 202 7.32 6.09 13.89
CA VAL A 202 7.45 4.82 14.63
C VAL A 202 6.30 4.64 15.63
N ASN A 203 5.86 5.70 16.30
CA ASN A 203 4.73 5.62 17.24
C ASN A 203 3.42 5.26 16.53
N GLU A 204 3.17 5.78 15.33
CA GLU A 204 2.01 5.40 14.50
C GLU A 204 2.04 3.90 14.15
N VAL A 205 3.22 3.36 13.80
CA VAL A 205 3.40 1.92 13.56
C VAL A 205 3.16 1.11 14.83
N LYS A 206 3.63 1.59 16.00
CA LYS A 206 3.35 0.97 17.30
C LYS A 206 1.86 0.94 17.61
N LEU A 207 1.11 1.99 17.29
CA LEU A 207 -0.34 2.03 17.48
C LEU A 207 -1.06 0.99 16.61
N LEU A 208 -0.61 0.77 15.38
CA LEU A 208 -1.14 -0.29 14.52
C LEU A 208 -0.88 -1.69 15.12
N PHE A 209 0.36 -1.96 15.55
CA PHE A 209 0.78 -3.26 16.07
C PHE A 209 0.31 -3.55 17.51
N GLY A 210 0.06 -2.52 18.31
CA GLY A 210 -0.24 -2.64 19.74
C GLY A 210 -1.70 -2.93 20.08
N HIS A 211 -2.59 -2.99 19.09
CA HIS A 211 -4.03 -3.11 19.29
C HIS A 211 -4.69 -4.20 18.43
N GLU A 212 -5.96 -4.48 18.70
CA GLU A 212 -6.86 -5.30 17.86
C GLU A 212 -6.93 -4.86 16.39
N ARG A 213 -6.55 -3.60 16.11
CA ARG A 213 -6.43 -3.03 14.77
C ARG A 213 -5.51 -3.82 13.85
N LEU A 214 -4.46 -4.45 14.38
CA LEU A 214 -3.60 -5.32 13.58
C LEU A 214 -4.41 -6.45 12.95
N PHE A 215 -5.34 -7.05 13.68
CA PHE A 215 -6.18 -8.13 13.15
C PHE A 215 -7.20 -7.58 12.16
N PHE A 216 -7.77 -6.39 12.41
CA PHE A 216 -8.66 -5.75 11.44
C PHE A 216 -7.93 -5.40 10.14
N TRP A 217 -6.65 -5.04 10.21
CA TRP A 217 -5.79 -4.84 9.04
C TRP A 217 -5.58 -6.14 8.27
N LEU A 218 -5.25 -7.25 8.96
CA LEU A 218 -5.12 -8.57 8.33
C LEU A 218 -6.45 -9.04 7.71
N GLU A 219 -7.58 -8.76 8.36
CA GLU A 219 -8.92 -9.03 7.83
C GLU A 219 -9.17 -8.27 6.51
N VAL A 220 -8.89 -6.97 6.49
CA VAL A 220 -9.00 -6.15 5.27
C VAL A 220 -8.10 -6.69 4.16
N LEU A 221 -6.84 -7.01 4.47
CA LEU A 221 -5.91 -7.58 3.51
C LEU A 221 -6.38 -8.92 2.96
N ALA A 222 -6.96 -9.78 3.81
CA ALA A 222 -7.51 -11.06 3.36
C ALA A 222 -8.70 -10.85 2.42
N LEU A 223 -9.63 -9.97 2.78
CA LEU A 223 -10.84 -9.67 2.00
C LEU A 223 -10.53 -9.06 0.63
N ILE A 224 -9.50 -8.22 0.51
CA ILE A 224 -9.06 -7.65 -0.77
C ILE A 224 -8.01 -8.52 -1.48
N ASN A 225 -7.75 -9.73 -0.99
CA ASN A 225 -6.76 -10.68 -1.52
C ASN A 225 -5.33 -10.08 -1.67
N ALA A 226 -4.91 -9.29 -0.67
CA ALA A 226 -3.59 -8.66 -0.61
C ALA A 226 -2.73 -9.12 0.58
N LEU A 227 -3.16 -10.18 1.30
CA LEU A 227 -2.48 -10.69 2.47
C LEU A 227 -1.06 -11.20 2.16
N SER A 228 -0.85 -11.85 1.03
CA SER A 228 0.49 -12.34 0.65
C SER A 228 1.50 -11.23 0.44
N GLY A 229 1.08 -10.11 -0.18
CA GLY A 229 1.91 -8.93 -0.38
C GLY A 229 2.38 -8.29 0.93
N ALA A 230 1.71 -8.56 2.06
CA ALA A 230 2.09 -8.03 3.36
C ALA A 230 3.38 -8.66 3.92
N VAL A 231 3.71 -9.91 3.57
CA VAL A 231 4.93 -10.57 4.05
C VAL A 231 6.21 -9.85 3.61
N PRO A 232 6.46 -9.61 2.30
CA PRO A 232 7.62 -8.84 1.86
C PRO A 232 7.53 -7.38 2.31
N ALA A 233 6.34 -6.78 2.37
CA ALA A 233 6.12 -5.43 2.86
C ALA A 233 6.54 -5.24 4.33
N LEU A 234 6.21 -6.18 5.22
CA LEU A 234 6.58 -6.14 6.63
C LEU A 234 8.09 -6.30 6.85
N SER A 235 8.80 -6.98 5.93
CA SER A 235 10.25 -7.11 5.98
C SER A 235 10.99 -5.76 5.87
N LEU A 236 10.32 -4.73 5.33
CA LEU A 236 10.87 -3.39 5.20
C LEU A 236 10.96 -2.65 6.54
N ILE A 237 10.13 -3.02 7.53
CA ILE A 237 10.09 -2.33 8.83
C ILE A 237 11.37 -2.55 9.65
N PRO A 238 11.87 -3.78 9.84
CA PRO A 238 13.17 -4.00 10.47
C PRO A 238 14.34 -3.33 9.72
N GLN A 239 14.26 -3.25 8.39
CA GLN A 239 15.28 -2.59 7.57
C GLN A 239 15.29 -1.07 7.82
N TRP A 240 14.10 -0.46 7.88
CA TRP A 240 13.92 0.96 8.18
C TRP A 240 14.37 1.33 9.61
N LEU A 241 14.15 0.44 10.57
CA LEU A 241 14.56 0.62 11.98
C LEU A 241 16.04 0.25 12.25
N LYS A 242 16.82 -0.07 11.23
CA LYS A 242 18.22 -0.45 11.39
C LYS A 242 19.03 0.68 12.04
N GLY A 243 19.71 0.38 13.14
CA GLY A 243 20.48 1.38 13.91
C GLY A 243 19.72 1.97 15.09
N HIS A 244 18.44 1.61 15.29
CA HIS A 244 17.59 2.08 16.38
C HIS A 244 17.16 0.94 17.32
N PRO A 245 18.07 0.43 18.19
CA PRO A 245 17.79 -0.72 19.05
C PRO A 245 16.64 -0.50 20.04
N GLU A 246 16.30 0.75 20.35
CA GLU A 246 15.17 1.14 21.20
C GLU A 246 13.80 0.74 20.61
N PHE A 247 13.73 0.42 19.31
CA PHE A 247 12.51 -0.04 18.62
C PHE A 247 12.57 -1.51 18.20
N LYS A 248 13.42 -2.31 18.85
CA LYS A 248 13.54 -3.76 18.59
C LYS A 248 12.21 -4.50 18.77
N ASP A 249 11.34 -4.02 19.66
CA ASP A 249 9.99 -4.53 19.88
C ASP A 249 9.14 -4.46 18.60
N VAL A 250 9.17 -3.34 17.88
CA VAL A 250 8.44 -3.14 16.61
C VAL A 250 8.95 -4.12 15.54
N SER A 251 10.28 -4.23 15.39
CA SER A 251 10.89 -5.16 14.45
C SER A 251 10.53 -6.61 14.76
N SER A 252 10.56 -6.99 16.03
CA SER A 252 10.16 -8.33 16.46
C SER A 252 8.68 -8.61 16.19
N THR A 253 7.81 -7.63 16.38
CA THR A 253 6.37 -7.78 16.09
C THR A 253 6.12 -7.89 14.59
N ALA A 254 6.80 -7.10 13.75
CA ALA A 254 6.70 -7.23 12.30
C ALA A 254 7.08 -8.65 11.83
N MET A 255 8.19 -9.21 12.33
CA MET A 255 8.62 -10.59 12.03
C MET A 255 7.64 -11.64 12.55
N ASP A 256 7.03 -11.39 13.71
CA ASP A 256 5.99 -12.25 14.28
C ASP A 256 4.73 -12.29 13.40
N VAL A 257 4.33 -11.13 12.86
CA VAL A 257 3.22 -11.02 11.90
C VAL A 257 3.55 -11.67 10.56
N GLN A 258 4.79 -11.57 10.06
CA GLN A 258 5.20 -12.30 8.87
C GLN A 258 5.03 -13.80 9.06
N SER A 259 5.52 -14.34 10.18
CA SER A 259 5.40 -15.76 10.52
C SER A 259 3.94 -16.18 10.65
N PHE A 260 3.11 -15.33 11.26
CA PHE A 260 1.66 -15.53 11.34
C PHE A 260 1.01 -15.69 9.96
N ILE A 261 1.30 -14.77 9.03
CA ILE A 261 0.75 -14.81 7.68
C ILE A 261 1.24 -16.05 6.93
N GLN A 262 2.51 -16.43 7.09
CA GLN A 262 3.06 -17.62 6.43
C GLN A 262 2.42 -18.92 6.89
N VAL A 263 2.02 -19.02 8.17
CA VAL A 263 1.41 -20.23 8.72
C VAL A 263 -0.10 -20.28 8.51
N PHE A 264 -0.80 -19.14 8.65
CA PHE A 264 -2.27 -19.10 8.66
C PHE A 264 -2.87 -18.42 7.41
N GLY A 265 -2.05 -17.82 6.56
CA GLY A 265 -2.50 -16.98 5.44
C GLY A 265 -3.43 -17.72 4.49
N GLY A 266 -3.10 -18.95 4.09
CA GLY A 266 -3.96 -19.78 3.24
C GLY A 266 -5.35 -20.00 3.83
N THR A 267 -5.41 -20.42 5.10
CA THR A 267 -6.68 -20.60 5.83
C THR A 267 -7.50 -19.31 5.90
N ILE A 268 -6.85 -18.17 6.17
CA ILE A 268 -7.50 -16.86 6.27
C ILE A 268 -8.01 -16.36 4.90
N LEU A 269 -7.28 -16.64 3.81
CA LEU A 269 -7.71 -16.30 2.46
C LEU A 269 -8.89 -17.19 2.01
N HIS A 270 -8.87 -18.46 2.39
CA HIS A 270 -9.97 -19.39 2.12
C HIS A 270 -11.26 -18.99 2.87
N SER A 271 -11.16 -18.69 4.17
CA SER A 271 -12.27 -18.21 4.98
C SER A 271 -11.76 -17.24 6.06
N THR A 272 -12.01 -15.95 5.86
CA THR A 272 -11.41 -14.89 6.68
C THR A 272 -11.75 -14.93 8.17
N PRO A 273 -12.94 -15.40 8.61
CA PRO A 273 -13.22 -15.53 10.05
C PRO A 273 -12.25 -16.47 10.79
N HIS A 274 -11.56 -17.38 10.09
CA HIS A 274 -10.51 -18.22 10.67
C HIS A 274 -9.32 -17.43 11.23
N LEU A 275 -9.18 -16.15 10.88
CA LEU A 275 -8.30 -15.23 11.57
C LEU A 275 -8.52 -15.25 13.10
N TYR A 276 -9.78 -15.26 13.53
CA TYR A 276 -10.16 -15.20 14.94
C TYR A 276 -10.41 -16.58 15.56
N VAL A 277 -10.98 -17.52 14.81
CA VAL A 277 -11.36 -18.84 15.36
C VAL A 277 -10.28 -19.91 15.23
N SER A 278 -9.27 -19.72 14.37
CA SER A 278 -8.19 -20.70 14.15
C SER A 278 -6.80 -20.10 14.27
N ALA A 279 -6.51 -18.95 13.68
CA ALA A 279 -5.16 -18.41 13.73
C ALA A 279 -4.82 -17.86 15.13
N LEU A 280 -5.72 -17.07 15.71
CA LEU A 280 -5.54 -16.47 17.04
C LEU A 280 -5.36 -17.49 18.19
N PRO A 281 -6.21 -18.52 18.35
CA PRO A 281 -6.08 -19.50 19.44
C PRO A 281 -4.80 -20.33 19.38
N PHE A 282 -4.26 -20.52 18.18
CA PHE A 282 -3.10 -21.37 17.91
C PHE A 282 -1.80 -20.58 17.78
N LEU A 283 -1.79 -19.29 18.16
CA LEU A 283 -0.57 -18.50 18.26
C LEU A 283 0.44 -19.14 19.24
N PRO A 284 1.74 -19.14 18.88
CA PRO A 284 2.78 -19.63 19.78
C PRO A 284 2.82 -18.89 21.12
N ALA A 285 3.11 -19.59 22.21
CA ALA A 285 3.10 -18.99 23.55
C ALA A 285 4.11 -17.83 23.70
N ASN A 286 5.27 -17.90 23.04
CA ASN A 286 6.30 -16.88 23.13
C ASN A 286 6.15 -15.74 22.11
N SER A 287 5.21 -15.84 21.17
CA SER A 287 4.98 -14.83 20.14
C SER A 287 4.55 -13.49 20.76
N PRO A 288 5.15 -12.34 20.37
CA PRO A 288 4.66 -11.01 20.73
C PRO A 288 3.14 -10.83 20.55
N LEU A 289 2.58 -11.30 19.43
CA LEU A 289 1.15 -11.25 19.13
C LEU A 289 0.31 -11.98 20.19
N SER A 290 0.74 -13.19 20.57
CA SER A 290 0.06 -13.99 21.59
C SER A 290 -0.07 -13.23 22.91
N LYS A 291 1.01 -12.56 23.34
CA LYS A 291 1.03 -11.81 24.61
C LYS A 291 0.08 -10.61 24.61
N HIS A 292 0.02 -9.86 23.52
CA HIS A 292 -0.79 -8.65 23.44
C HIS A 292 -2.28 -8.95 23.21
N LEU A 293 -2.59 -10.00 22.44
CA LEU A 293 -3.95 -10.21 21.93
C LEU A 293 -4.76 -11.21 22.74
N SER A 294 -4.13 -12.14 23.47
CA SER A 294 -4.85 -13.11 24.31
C SER A 294 -5.76 -12.41 25.34
N ALA A 295 -5.35 -11.25 25.87
CA ALA A 295 -6.15 -10.47 26.80
C ALA A 295 -7.33 -9.73 26.14
N ARG A 296 -7.29 -9.50 24.82
CA ARG A 296 -8.30 -8.73 24.09
C ARG A 296 -9.43 -9.59 23.54
N PHE A 297 -9.17 -10.87 23.32
CA PHE A 297 -10.15 -11.84 22.82
C PHE A 297 -10.37 -12.97 23.83
N PRO A 298 -10.97 -12.69 25.00
CA PRO A 298 -11.09 -13.66 26.10
C PRO A 298 -12.02 -14.84 25.77
N ASN A 299 -12.94 -14.68 24.81
CA ASN A 299 -13.90 -15.70 24.41
C ASN A 299 -13.41 -16.49 23.18
N THR A 300 -12.15 -16.90 23.19
CA THR A 300 -11.54 -17.70 22.12
C THR A 300 -11.22 -19.11 22.61
N LEU A 301 -11.01 -20.03 21.67
CA LEU A 301 -10.56 -21.38 22.01
C LEU A 301 -9.21 -21.31 22.74
N HIS A 302 -8.97 -22.24 23.67
CA HIS A 302 -7.69 -22.36 24.36
C HIS A 302 -7.13 -23.77 24.17
N VAL A 303 -5.85 -23.83 23.82
CA VAL A 303 -5.13 -25.11 23.66
C VAL A 303 -4.83 -25.68 25.05
N ALA A 304 -5.55 -26.74 25.42
CA ALA A 304 -5.41 -27.39 26.74
C ALA A 304 -4.09 -28.15 26.92
N SER A 305 -3.52 -28.69 25.85
CA SER A 305 -2.24 -29.40 25.85
C SER A 305 -1.56 -29.32 24.48
N GLY A 306 -0.23 -29.35 24.45
CA GLY A 306 0.55 -29.37 23.20
C GLY A 306 0.68 -28.01 22.50
N ARG A 307 0.51 -26.89 23.22
CA ARG A 307 0.67 -25.56 22.64
C ARG A 307 2.09 -25.35 22.12
N ILE A 308 2.22 -24.92 20.87
CA ILE A 308 3.52 -24.58 20.29
C ILE A 308 4.11 -23.37 21.02
N MET A 309 5.41 -23.43 21.31
CA MET A 309 6.09 -22.36 22.07
C MET A 309 6.60 -21.25 21.14
N ASN A 310 7.16 -21.64 20.00
CA ASN A 310 7.70 -20.73 18.98
C ASN A 310 7.14 -21.13 17.61
N TRP A 311 7.25 -20.23 16.63
CA TRP A 311 6.92 -20.56 15.23
C TRP A 311 7.75 -21.75 14.75
N PRO A 312 7.15 -22.67 13.96
CA PRO A 312 7.87 -23.79 13.39
C PRO A 312 8.92 -23.30 12.40
N VAL A 313 10.06 -24.01 12.33
CA VAL A 313 11.14 -23.70 11.36
C VAL A 313 10.66 -23.93 9.92
N ALA A 314 9.87 -24.99 9.70
CA ALA A 314 9.14 -25.18 8.47
C ALA A 314 7.81 -24.41 8.54
N GLN A 315 7.73 -23.30 7.80
CA GLN A 315 6.60 -22.37 7.88
C GLN A 315 5.39 -22.82 7.05
N ALA A 316 5.61 -23.54 5.95
CA ALA A 316 4.57 -24.10 5.10
C ALA A 316 5.03 -25.42 4.45
N VAL A 317 4.08 -26.32 4.20
CA VAL A 317 4.28 -27.53 3.39
C VAL A 317 3.34 -27.41 2.19
N LEU A 318 3.90 -27.40 0.98
CA LEU A 318 3.15 -27.17 -0.26
C LEU A 318 2.65 -28.51 -0.82
N PHE A 319 1.33 -28.71 -0.81
CA PHE A 319 0.69 -29.93 -1.31
C PHE A 319 0.05 -29.69 -2.68
N GLY A 320 0.30 -30.60 -3.62
CA GLY A 320 -0.43 -30.58 -4.89
C GLY A 320 0.18 -31.42 -6.00
N HIS A 321 1.50 -31.58 -6.01
CA HIS A 321 2.13 -32.51 -6.95
C HIS A 321 1.71 -33.95 -6.65
N THR A 322 1.44 -34.73 -7.70
CA THR A 322 1.04 -36.14 -7.57
C THR A 322 2.20 -37.13 -7.74
N SER A 323 3.42 -36.61 -7.92
CA SER A 323 4.66 -37.37 -8.02
C SER A 323 5.82 -36.57 -7.40
N SER A 324 7.03 -37.14 -7.42
CA SER A 324 8.24 -36.52 -6.86
C SER A 324 8.46 -35.12 -7.43
N VAL A 325 8.78 -34.16 -6.56
CA VAL A 325 9.21 -32.82 -6.95
C VAL A 325 10.72 -32.88 -7.23
N SER A 326 11.11 -32.63 -8.47
CA SER A 326 12.49 -32.73 -8.97
C SER A 326 13.23 -31.39 -8.92
N SER A 327 12.49 -30.28 -8.99
CA SER A 327 13.08 -28.94 -9.05
C SER A 327 12.24 -27.90 -8.31
N VAL A 328 12.92 -26.91 -7.75
CA VAL A 328 12.31 -25.75 -7.07
C VAL A 328 13.13 -24.50 -7.35
N SER A 329 12.46 -23.37 -7.56
CA SER A 329 13.10 -22.07 -7.75
C SER A 329 12.25 -20.94 -7.16
N PHE A 330 12.90 -19.92 -6.62
CA PHE A 330 12.24 -18.69 -6.17
C PHE A 330 12.23 -17.66 -7.30
N SER A 331 11.20 -16.82 -7.35
CA SER A 331 11.25 -15.60 -8.15
C SER A 331 12.36 -14.66 -7.61
N PRO A 332 12.93 -13.78 -8.46
CA PRO A 332 14.00 -12.87 -8.02
C PRO A 332 13.60 -11.94 -6.86
N ASP A 333 12.31 -11.61 -6.75
CA ASP A 333 11.74 -10.81 -5.67
C ASP A 333 11.34 -11.64 -4.44
N GLY A 334 11.52 -12.97 -4.48
CA GLY A 334 11.18 -13.90 -3.40
C GLY A 334 9.69 -14.06 -3.14
N THR A 335 8.81 -13.49 -3.97
CA THR A 335 7.35 -13.51 -3.75
C THR A 335 6.66 -14.78 -4.25
N ARG A 336 7.33 -15.55 -5.12
CA ARG A 336 6.78 -16.76 -5.73
C ARG A 336 7.77 -17.92 -5.68
N ILE A 337 7.22 -19.12 -5.66
CA ILE A 337 7.97 -20.38 -5.77
C ILE A 337 7.46 -21.11 -7.00
N LEU A 338 8.36 -21.56 -7.87
CA LEU A 338 8.05 -22.45 -8.99
C LEU A 338 8.56 -23.86 -8.65
N THR A 339 7.74 -24.88 -8.88
CA THR A 339 8.11 -26.28 -8.67
C THR A 339 7.86 -27.12 -9.92
N GLY A 340 8.82 -27.96 -10.29
CA GLY A 340 8.70 -28.97 -11.35
C GLY A 340 8.67 -30.37 -10.76
N SER A 341 7.88 -31.25 -11.38
CA SER A 341 7.64 -32.60 -10.85
C SER A 341 7.61 -33.66 -11.93
N TRP A 342 7.83 -34.90 -11.50
CA TRP A 342 7.60 -36.13 -12.26
C TRP A 342 6.11 -36.41 -12.54
N ASP A 343 5.19 -35.52 -12.13
CA ASP A 343 3.78 -35.55 -12.57
C ASP A 343 3.54 -34.81 -13.90
N ASN A 344 4.63 -34.41 -14.56
CA ASN A 344 4.66 -33.69 -15.84
C ASN A 344 4.03 -32.29 -15.77
N THR A 345 3.90 -31.72 -14.57
CA THR A 345 3.38 -30.36 -14.36
C THR A 345 4.41 -29.45 -13.72
N VAL A 346 4.25 -28.15 -13.99
CA VAL A 346 4.89 -27.08 -13.23
C VAL A 346 3.82 -26.38 -12.41
N ARG A 347 4.09 -26.15 -11.12
CA ARG A 347 3.19 -25.40 -10.24
C ARG A 347 3.86 -24.11 -9.79
N LEU A 348 3.04 -23.08 -9.63
CA LEU A 348 3.44 -21.79 -9.10
C LEU A 348 2.76 -21.60 -7.75
N TRP A 349 3.50 -21.12 -6.77
CA TRP A 349 3.03 -20.90 -5.41
C TRP A 349 3.34 -19.48 -4.97
N ASP A 350 2.49 -18.95 -4.11
CA ASP A 350 2.74 -17.71 -3.40
C ASP A 350 3.68 -18.00 -2.20
N ALA A 351 4.86 -17.37 -2.18
CA ALA A 351 5.87 -17.66 -1.16
C ALA A 351 5.46 -17.15 0.24
N GLY A 352 4.56 -16.18 0.31
CA GLY A 352 4.11 -15.58 1.55
C GLY A 352 2.99 -16.36 2.24
N THR A 353 2.18 -17.09 1.48
CA THR A 353 0.98 -17.80 2.00
C THR A 353 0.99 -19.30 1.76
N GLY A 354 1.83 -19.79 0.84
CA GLY A 354 1.86 -21.18 0.42
C GLY A 354 0.73 -21.60 -0.51
N GLU A 355 -0.14 -20.66 -0.92
CA GLU A 355 -1.27 -20.95 -1.80
C GLU A 355 -0.82 -21.14 -3.26
N PRO A 356 -1.47 -22.04 -4.03
CA PRO A 356 -1.20 -22.18 -5.45
C PRO A 356 -1.64 -20.93 -6.23
N VAL A 357 -0.79 -20.46 -7.14
CA VAL A 357 -1.09 -19.33 -8.02
C VAL A 357 -1.51 -19.83 -9.39
N GLY A 358 -2.83 -19.99 -9.55
CA GLY A 358 -3.43 -20.50 -10.78
C GLY A 358 -3.38 -22.03 -10.89
N GLU A 359 -3.79 -22.53 -12.06
CA GLU A 359 -3.80 -23.96 -12.36
C GLU A 359 -2.39 -24.49 -12.65
N PRO A 360 -2.12 -25.80 -12.44
CA PRO A 360 -0.87 -26.41 -12.86
C PRO A 360 -0.60 -26.18 -14.35
N LEU A 361 0.60 -25.72 -14.66
CA LEU A 361 1.06 -25.55 -16.04
C LEU A 361 1.33 -26.94 -16.63
N ARG A 362 0.55 -27.27 -17.65
CA ARG A 362 0.56 -28.56 -18.35
C ARG A 362 1.11 -28.38 -19.76
N GLY A 363 1.64 -29.46 -20.33
CA GLY A 363 2.15 -29.50 -21.71
C GLY A 363 3.46 -30.26 -21.86
N HIS A 364 4.14 -30.54 -20.75
CA HIS A 364 5.30 -31.43 -20.75
C HIS A 364 4.83 -32.88 -20.87
N THR A 365 5.48 -33.64 -21.75
CA THR A 365 5.13 -35.05 -22.03
C THR A 365 5.89 -36.04 -21.15
N ASP A 366 6.82 -35.54 -20.33
CA ASP A 366 7.68 -36.31 -19.42
C ASP A 366 8.06 -35.45 -18.20
N SER A 367 8.83 -36.03 -17.26
CA SER A 367 9.22 -35.44 -15.99
C SER A 367 9.92 -34.09 -16.14
N VAL A 368 9.64 -33.16 -15.21
CA VAL A 368 10.05 -31.75 -15.29
C VAL A 368 11.10 -31.37 -14.26
#